data_AF-A0A7X2HQ93-F1
#
_entry.id   AF-A0A7X2HQ93-F1
#
_cell.length_a   1.000
_cell.length_b   1.000
_cell.length_c   1.000
_cell.angle_alpha   90.00
_cell.angle_beta   90.00
_cell.angle_gamma   90.00
#
_symmetry.space_group_name_H-M   'P 1'
#
loop_
_entity.id
_entity.type
_entity.pdbx_description
1 polymer ?
#
loop_
_entity_poly.entity_id
_entity_poly.type
_entity_poly.pdbx_seq_one_letter_code
_entity_poly.pdbx_strand_id
1 'polypeptide(L)'
;MSVTPNLRKTIEKLVELDEQRQATSRSRYGDSVTFGGTPMQEAKALELIHDVLNSRDPVEQLLSTLSQGDLIHIQALMSFGRDDSFPNFEAALKHAKSNYNENTPQYLAGKNLAKDLPASFTKLRI
;
A
#
# COMPACT_ATOMS: atom_id res chain seq x y z
N MET A 1 -7.02 3.54 17.34
CA MET A 1 -6.52 4.56 16.40
C MET A 1 -7.07 4.24 15.02
N SER A 2 -7.85 5.14 14.41
CA SER A 2 -8.51 4.88 13.13
C SER A 2 -7.58 5.23 11.95
N VAL A 3 -7.42 4.28 11.03
CA VAL A 3 -6.80 4.49 9.70
C VAL A 3 -7.57 5.61 9.00
N THR A 4 -6.88 6.67 8.56
CA THR A 4 -7.53 7.77 7.85
C THR A 4 -8.18 7.27 6.55
N PRO A 5 -9.30 7.86 6.09
CA PRO A 5 -9.99 7.40 4.89
C PRO A 5 -9.09 7.35 3.64
N ASN A 6 -8.09 8.23 3.58
CA ASN A 6 -7.10 8.26 2.51
C ASN A 6 -6.17 7.05 2.54
N LEU A 7 -5.68 6.66 3.73
CA LEU A 7 -4.79 5.52 3.87
C LEU A 7 -5.50 4.20 3.51
N ARG A 8 -6.78 4.06 3.84
CA ARG A 8 -7.58 2.89 3.45
C ARG A 8 -7.67 2.76 1.92
N LYS A 9 -8.05 3.84 1.23
CA LYS A 9 -8.14 3.85 -0.25
C LYS A 9 -6.79 3.57 -0.92
N THR A 10 -5.72 4.14 -0.39
CA THR A 10 -4.36 3.86 -0.86
C THR A 10 -4.01 2.38 -0.74
N ILE A 11 -4.38 1.74 0.38
CA ILE A 11 -4.10 0.32 0.58
C ILE A 11 -4.96 -0.56 -0.32
N GLU A 12 -6.24 -0.23 -0.51
CA GLU A 12 -7.10 -0.92 -1.49
C GLU A 12 -6.48 -0.87 -2.89
N LYS A 13 -5.94 0.29 -3.30
CA LYS A 13 -5.26 0.41 -4.60
C LYS A 13 -3.93 -0.35 -4.68
N LEU A 14 -3.17 -0.40 -3.59
CA LEU A 14 -1.94 -1.20 -3.52
C LEU A 14 -2.23 -2.70 -3.66
N VAL A 15 -3.29 -3.19 -3.01
CA VAL A 15 -3.74 -4.59 -3.13
C VAL A 15 -4.14 -4.87 -4.58
N GLU A 16 -4.97 -4.02 -5.19
CA GLU A 16 -5.40 -4.17 -6.59
C GLU A 16 -4.21 -4.19 -7.56
N LEU A 17 -3.23 -3.28 -7.40
CA LEU A 17 -2.04 -3.23 -8.25
C LEU A 17 -1.12 -4.45 -8.05
N ASP A 18 -0.99 -4.95 -6.82
CA ASP A 18 -0.20 -6.15 -6.54
C ASP A 18 -0.88 -7.42 -7.07
N GLU A 19 -2.21 -7.54 -6.93
CA GLU A 19 -3.00 -8.60 -7.56
C GLU A 19 -2.86 -8.56 -9.09
N GLN A 20 -2.96 -7.38 -9.69
CA GLN A 20 -2.71 -7.19 -11.11
C GLN A 20 -1.29 -7.57 -11.48
N ARG A 21 -0.25 -7.12 -10.76
CA ARG A 21 1.15 -7.51 -11.01
C ARG A 21 1.35 -9.03 -10.95
N GLN A 22 0.77 -9.70 -9.94
CA GLN A 22 0.82 -11.15 -9.80
C GLN A 22 0.05 -11.86 -10.92
N ALA A 23 -1.09 -11.32 -11.35
CA ALA A 23 -1.88 -11.82 -12.48
C ALA A 23 -1.22 -11.54 -13.84
N THR A 24 -0.45 -10.45 -13.97
CA THR A 24 0.18 -9.97 -15.22
C THR A 24 1.47 -10.72 -15.56
N SER A 25 1.64 -11.93 -15.02
CA SER A 25 2.21 -13.01 -15.84
C SER A 25 1.36 -13.29 -17.10
N ARG A 26 0.11 -12.77 -17.19
CA ARG A 26 -0.66 -12.57 -18.43
C ARG A 26 -1.58 -11.33 -18.38
N SER A 27 -1.35 -10.41 -19.33
CA SER A 27 -2.31 -9.46 -19.93
C SER A 27 -2.50 -8.07 -19.33
N ARG A 28 -2.62 -7.12 -20.28
CA ARG A 28 -2.54 -5.65 -20.23
C ARG A 28 -3.67 -4.97 -19.43
N TYR A 29 -3.31 -3.85 -18.81
CA TYR A 29 -4.17 -2.92 -18.08
C TYR A 29 -5.32 -2.34 -18.92
N GLY A 30 -6.50 -2.30 -18.30
CA GLY A 30 -7.66 -1.58 -18.79
C GLY A 30 -8.77 -1.61 -17.75
N ASP A 31 -8.72 -0.72 -16.75
CA ASP A 31 -9.87 -0.36 -15.93
C ASP A 31 -9.71 1.07 -15.38
N SER A 32 -10.82 1.80 -15.33
CA SER A 32 -10.90 3.22 -14.99
C SER A 32 -11.00 3.45 -13.47
N VAL A 33 -10.32 4.48 -12.97
CA VAL A 33 -10.33 4.87 -11.55
C VAL A 33 -11.05 6.21 -11.40
N THR A 34 -12.07 6.27 -10.55
CA THR A 34 -12.78 7.51 -10.18
C THR A 34 -12.28 8.04 -8.83
N PHE A 35 -11.90 9.31 -8.79
CA PHE A 35 -11.51 10.02 -7.56
C PHE A 35 -12.66 10.88 -7.06
N GLY A 36 -12.73 11.06 -5.73
CA GLY A 36 -13.56 12.09 -5.12
C GLY A 36 -12.64 13.18 -4.60
N GLY A 37 -12.68 14.36 -5.22
CA GLY A 37 -11.85 15.50 -4.85
C GLY A 37 -12.21 16.76 -5.63
N THR A 38 -11.49 17.85 -5.41
CA THR A 38 -11.60 19.03 -6.27
C THR A 38 -10.93 18.77 -7.63
N PRO A 39 -11.35 19.41 -8.73
CA PRO A 39 -10.79 19.17 -10.07
C PRO A 39 -9.25 19.30 -10.15
N MET A 40 -8.67 20.14 -9.29
CA MET A 40 -7.21 20.34 -9.21
C MET A 40 -6.49 19.20 -8.48
N GLN A 41 -7.16 18.55 -7.52
CA GLN A 41 -6.67 17.33 -6.87
C GLN A 41 -6.87 16.11 -7.77
N GLU A 42 -7.94 16.09 -8.56
CA GLU A 42 -8.18 15.06 -9.56
C GLU A 42 -7.14 15.11 -10.68
N ALA A 43 -6.81 16.29 -11.22
CA ALA A 43 -5.77 16.42 -12.25
C ALA A 43 -4.39 15.94 -11.76
N LYS A 44 -4.00 16.31 -10.53
CA LYS A 44 -2.76 15.82 -9.92
C LYS A 44 -2.79 14.33 -9.61
N ALA A 45 -3.94 13.80 -9.17
CA ALA A 45 -4.10 12.37 -8.95
C ALA A 45 -4.00 11.60 -10.28
N LEU A 46 -4.62 12.10 -11.35
CA LEU A 46 -4.57 11.50 -12.68
C LEU A 46 -3.16 11.48 -13.25
N GLU A 47 -2.40 12.56 -13.09
CA GLU A 47 -0.97 12.62 -13.48
C GLU A 47 -0.15 11.59 -12.69
N LEU A 48 -0.30 11.56 -11.36
CA LEU A 48 0.38 10.60 -10.50
C LEU A 48 0.06 9.14 -10.87
N ILE A 49 -1.20 8.86 -11.21
CA ILE A 49 -1.65 7.52 -11.61
C ILE A 49 -1.12 7.15 -12.98
N HIS A 50 -1.12 8.08 -13.92
CA HIS A 50 -0.54 7.85 -15.23
C HIS A 50 0.95 7.51 -15.10
N ASP A 51 1.69 8.22 -14.25
CA ASP A 51 3.10 7.94 -14.00
C ASP A 51 3.34 6.62 -13.26
N VAL A 52 2.47 6.29 -12.30
CA VAL A 52 2.50 5.01 -11.57
C VAL A 52 2.20 3.83 -12.50
N LEU A 53 1.13 3.90 -13.29
CA LEU A 53 0.70 2.81 -14.18
C LEU A 53 1.66 2.58 -15.35
N ASN A 54 2.39 3.62 -15.78
CA ASN A 54 3.41 3.49 -16.82
C ASN A 54 4.81 3.13 -16.27
N SER A 55 4.97 3.04 -14.94
CA SER A 55 6.21 2.57 -14.33
C SER A 55 6.43 1.08 -14.61
N ARG A 56 7.71 0.68 -14.66
CA ARG A 56 8.11 -0.73 -14.73
C ARG A 56 7.68 -1.51 -13.48
N ASP A 57 7.62 -0.84 -12.32
CA ASP A 57 7.04 -1.37 -11.09
C ASP A 57 6.04 -0.34 -10.52
N PRO A 58 4.75 -0.47 -10.88
CA PRO A 58 3.70 0.41 -10.39
C PRO A 58 3.50 0.35 -8.87
N VAL A 59 3.80 -0.79 -8.24
CA VAL A 59 3.66 -0.97 -6.79
C VAL A 59 4.74 -0.18 -6.07
N GLU A 60 6.00 -0.34 -6.48
CA GLU A 60 7.12 0.43 -5.94
C GLU A 60 6.96 1.93 -6.18
N GLN A 61 6.52 2.32 -7.39
CA GLN A 61 6.30 3.72 -7.73
C GLN A 61 5.21 4.34 -6.84
N LEU A 62 4.08 3.65 -6.64
CA LEU A 62 3.02 4.14 -5.76
C LEU A 62 3.50 4.27 -4.31
N LEU A 63 4.21 3.26 -3.79
CA LEU A 63 4.77 3.29 -2.44
C LEU A 63 5.73 4.47 -2.25
N SER A 64 6.52 4.80 -3.27
CA SER A 64 7.47 5.92 -3.23
C SER A 64 6.81 7.30 -3.17
N THR A 65 5.53 7.41 -3.52
CA THR A 65 4.74 8.65 -3.38
C THR A 65 4.15 8.84 -1.98
N LEU A 66 4.19 7.80 -1.14
CA LEU A 66 3.59 7.83 0.19
C LEU A 66 4.50 8.51 1.20
N SER A 67 3.88 9.09 2.22
CA SER A 67 4.64 9.65 3.34
C SER A 67 5.34 8.53 4.12
N GLN A 68 6.43 8.86 4.82
CA GLN A 68 7.08 7.97 5.78
C GLN A 68 6.06 7.38 6.79
N GLY A 69 5.10 8.19 7.24
CA GLY A 69 4.07 7.76 8.19
C GLY A 69 3.17 6.66 7.62
N ASP A 70 2.82 6.76 6.34
CA ASP A 70 1.99 5.77 5.64
C ASP A 70 2.77 4.47 5.40
N LEU A 71 4.04 4.58 4.96
CA LEU A 71 4.91 3.42 4.75
C LEU A 71 5.13 2.62 6.05
N ILE A 72 5.35 3.32 7.16
CA ILE A 72 5.47 2.71 8.49
C ILE A 72 4.17 1.98 8.88
N HIS A 73 3.00 2.57 8.59
CA HIS A 73 1.72 1.92 8.86
C HIS A 73 1.51 0.68 7.99
N ILE A 74 1.83 0.75 6.70
CA ILE A 74 1.74 -0.40 5.79
C ILE A 74 2.65 -1.54 6.25
N GLN A 75 3.89 -1.23 6.64
CA GLN A 75 4.83 -2.21 7.17
C GLN A 75 4.34 -2.83 8.48
N ALA A 76 3.80 -2.02 9.39
CA ALA A 76 3.21 -2.49 10.64
C ALA A 76 1.99 -3.40 10.39
N LEU A 77 1.14 -3.02 9.43
CA LEU A 77 -0.02 -3.80 9.01
C LEU A 77 0.45 -5.16 8.52
N MET A 78 1.37 -5.22 7.56
CA MET A 78 1.87 -6.49 7.04
C MET A 78 2.45 -7.40 8.11
N SER A 79 3.33 -6.89 8.97
CA SER A 79 3.91 -7.69 10.06
C SER A 79 2.88 -8.20 11.05
N PHE A 80 1.82 -7.42 11.31
CA PHE A 80 0.70 -7.86 12.13
C PHE A 80 -0.16 -8.94 11.44
N GLY A 81 -0.38 -8.83 10.13
CA GLY A 81 -1.13 -9.81 9.33
C GLY A 81 -0.44 -11.17 9.21
N ARG A 82 0.89 -11.14 9.11
CA ARG A 82 1.75 -12.32 8.91
C ARG A 82 1.99 -13.17 10.15
N ASP A 83 1.48 -12.76 11.32
CA ASP A 83 1.82 -13.38 12.60
C ASP A 83 3.33 -13.42 12.84
N ASP A 84 4.04 -12.34 12.52
CA ASP A 84 5.47 -12.17 12.85
C ASP A 84 5.71 -12.05 14.38
N SER A 85 4.83 -12.63 15.21
CA SER A 85 4.90 -12.75 16.67
C SER A 85 4.77 -11.43 17.45
N PHE A 86 4.08 -10.43 16.91
CA PHE A 86 3.80 -9.19 17.63
C PHE A 86 2.55 -9.34 18.53
N PRO A 87 2.62 -8.96 19.82
CA PRO A 87 1.50 -9.12 20.75
C PRO A 87 0.29 -8.23 20.42
N ASN A 88 0.51 -7.13 19.70
CA ASN A 88 -0.53 -6.24 19.21
C ASN A 88 -0.01 -5.36 18.06
N PHE A 89 -0.90 -4.60 17.42
CA PHE A 89 -0.55 -3.69 16.33
C PHE A 89 0.41 -2.57 16.78
N GLU A 90 0.35 -2.13 18.04
CA GLU A 90 1.25 -1.09 18.55
C GLU A 90 2.71 -1.57 18.62
N ALA A 91 2.94 -2.82 19.00
CA ALA A 91 4.26 -3.44 18.97
C ALA A 91 4.77 -3.58 17.53
N ALA A 92 3.91 -3.98 16.59
CA ALA A 92 4.24 -4.02 15.17
C ALA A 92 4.56 -2.62 14.62
N LEU A 93 3.83 -1.58 15.05
CA LEU A 93 4.08 -0.19 14.68
C LEU A 93 5.40 0.34 15.23
N LYS A 94 5.73 0.02 16.49
CA LYS A 94 7.01 0.38 17.10
C LYS A 94 8.17 -0.28 16.33
N HIS A 95 8.02 -1.57 16.01
CA HIS A 95 9.01 -2.29 15.21
C HIS A 95 9.17 -1.70 13.81
N ALA A 96 8.07 -1.39 13.12
CA ALA A 96 8.11 -0.76 11.80
C ALA A 96 8.80 0.61 11.84
N LYS A 97 8.53 1.43 12.86
CA LYS A 97 9.23 2.71 13.07
C LYS A 97 10.74 2.54 13.24
N SER A 98 11.17 1.55 14.02
CA SER A 98 12.59 1.29 14.27
C SER A 98 13.35 0.73 13.06
N ASN A 99 12.65 0.10 12.11
CA ASN A 99 13.25 -0.53 10.93
C ASN A 99 13.01 0.25 9.63
N TYR A 100 12.35 1.40 9.69
CA TYR A 100 12.11 2.25 8.53
C TYR A 100 13.43 2.78 7.97
N ASN A 101 13.59 2.70 6.65
CA ASN A 101 14.70 3.31 5.93
C ASN A 101 14.28 3.67 4.50
N GLU A 102 15.18 4.29 3.74
CA GLU A 102 14.93 4.73 2.36
C GLU A 102 14.58 3.60 1.38
N ASN A 103 14.96 2.35 1.68
CA ASN A 103 14.63 1.17 0.87
C ASN A 103 13.30 0.51 1.27
N THR A 104 12.55 1.08 2.22
CA THR A 104 11.25 0.55 2.65
C THR A 104 10.25 0.38 1.48
N PRO A 105 10.13 1.32 0.51
CA PRO A 105 9.27 1.14 -0.66
C PRO A 105 9.62 -0.11 -1.47
N GLN A 106 10.90 -0.31 -1.80
CA GLN A 106 11.40 -1.49 -2.53
C GLN A 106 11.15 -2.79 -1.76
N TYR A 107 11.42 -2.77 -0.45
CA TYR A 107 11.19 -3.93 0.41
C TYR A 107 9.72 -4.34 0.41
N LEU A 108 8.80 -3.37 0.56
CA LEU A 108 7.36 -3.59 0.57
C LEU A 108 6.86 -4.04 -0.81
N ALA A 109 7.36 -3.45 -1.90
CA ALA A 109 7.04 -3.86 -3.26
C ALA A 109 7.46 -5.33 -3.51
N GLY A 110 8.55 -5.80 -2.90
CA GLY A 110 8.97 -7.21 -2.97
C GLY A 110 8.11 -8.20 -2.16
N LYS A 111 7.05 -7.76 -1.47
CA LYS A 111 6.14 -8.62 -0.70
C LYS A 111 4.81 -8.86 -1.42
N ASN A 112 4.06 -9.86 -0.97
CA ASN A 112 2.72 -10.16 -1.44
C ASN A 112 1.70 -9.33 -0.64
N LEU A 113 1.61 -8.04 -0.98
CA LEU A 113 0.74 -7.06 -0.35
C LEU A 113 -0.73 -7.50 -0.43
N ALA A 114 -1.12 -8.10 -1.56
CA ALA A 114 -2.47 -8.61 -1.81
C ALA A 114 -2.90 -9.70 -0.82
N LYS A 115 -1.96 -10.56 -0.41
CA LYS A 115 -2.23 -11.58 0.61
C LYS A 115 -2.17 -11.01 2.02
N ASP A 116 -1.14 -10.22 2.31
CA ASP A 116 -0.79 -9.88 3.68
C ASP A 116 -1.68 -8.74 4.22
N LEU A 117 -1.96 -7.69 3.44
CA LEU A 117 -2.70 -6.51 3.91
C LEU A 117 -4.18 -6.80 4.26
N PRO A 118 -4.98 -7.51 3.44
CA PRO A 118 -6.36 -7.85 3.80
C PRO A 118 -6.46 -8.72 5.07
N ALA A 119 -5.51 -9.65 5.25
CA ALA A 119 -5.42 -10.46 6.46
C ALA A 119 -5.15 -9.59 7.70
N SER A 120 -4.24 -8.62 7.60
CA SER A 120 -3.96 -7.64 8.66
C SER A 120 -5.19 -6.84 9.09
N PHE A 121 -5.99 -6.36 8.12
CA PHE A 121 -7.20 -5.59 8.43
C PHE A 121 -8.26 -6.44 9.12
N THR A 122 -8.38 -7.71 8.73
CA THR A 122 -9.30 -8.65 9.37
C THR A 122 -8.92 -8.84 10.84
N LYS A 123 -7.62 -8.96 11.15
CA LYS A 123 -7.11 -9.06 12.52
C LYS A 123 -7.23 -7.77 13.33
N LEU A 124 -7.18 -6.61 12.69
CA LEU A 124 -7.32 -5.31 13.34
C LEU A 124 -8.75 -4.98 13.77
N ARG A 125 -9.76 -5.63 13.16
CA ARG A 125 -11.16 -5.57 13.62
C ARG A 125 -11.32 -6.44 14.88
N ILE A 126 -10.74 -5.96 15.98
CA ILE A 126 -11.12 -6.31 17.36
C ILE A 126 -12.06 -5.23 17.87
#